data_AF-A0A9E0FJE8-F1
#
_entry.id   AF-A0A9E0FJE8-F1
#
_cell.length_a   1.000
_cell.length_b   1.000
_cell.length_c   1.000
_cell.angle_alpha   90.00
_cell.angle_beta   90.00
_cell.angle_gamma   90.00
#
_symmetry.space_group_name_H-M   'P 1'
#
loop_
_entity.id
_entity.type
_entity.pdbx_description
1 polymer ?
#
loop_
_entity_poly.entity_id
_entity_poly.type
_entity_poly.pdbx_seq_one_letter_code
_entity_poly.pdbx_strand_id
1 'polypeptide(L)'
;MLFKNPIIPGYNPDPSICRVGSDYYIVNSTFEFFPGVPVYHSKNLVNWELTGYCLDRRSQLELEDCRNSGGIYAPTIRYHKGMFYMITTNVTDKGNFVVHTEDINSEWSEPAWIDQGGIDPSLFFDDDDKCYYCSTGIIDGVRGIVAFEINPLTGVILSEKKLISEGCGGQCPEGPHIYKKDGWYYLMIAEGGTEYAH
;
A
#
# COMPACT_ATOMS: atom_id res chain seq x y z
N MET A 1 8.43 27.97 4.34
CA MET A 1 8.90 27.80 2.95
C MET A 1 7.69 27.38 2.12
N LEU A 2 7.50 27.89 0.90
CA LEU A 2 6.48 27.35 -0.02
C LEU A 2 6.96 25.97 -0.53
N PHE A 3 6.05 25.01 -0.71
CA PHE A 3 6.37 23.74 -1.35
C PHE A 3 6.51 23.92 -2.87
N LYS A 4 7.30 23.06 -3.51
CA LYS A 4 7.41 22.99 -4.97
C LYS A 4 7.33 21.53 -5.41
N ASN A 5 6.42 21.24 -6.33
CA ASN A 5 6.28 19.90 -6.89
C ASN A 5 7.28 19.65 -8.04
N PRO A 6 7.67 18.37 -8.26
CA PRO A 6 7.39 17.21 -7.40
C PRO A 6 8.21 17.28 -6.08
N ILE A 7 7.57 16.97 -4.95
CA ILE A 7 8.22 16.96 -3.62
C ILE A 7 9.28 15.86 -3.48
N ILE A 8 9.13 14.78 -4.24
CA ILE A 8 10.10 13.70 -4.39
C ILE A 8 10.26 13.47 -5.90
N PRO A 9 11.31 14.02 -6.54
CA PRO A 9 11.51 13.92 -7.99
C PRO A 9 12.03 12.54 -8.42
N GLY A 10 11.94 12.25 -9.73
CA GLY A 10 12.45 11.02 -10.31
C GLY A 10 11.47 9.85 -10.21
N TYR A 11 12.00 8.63 -10.14
CA TYR A 11 11.22 7.40 -10.05
C TYR A 11 10.70 7.19 -8.62
N ASN A 12 9.58 7.83 -8.32
CA ASN A 12 8.85 7.68 -7.05
C ASN A 12 7.31 7.62 -7.30
N PRO A 13 6.83 6.56 -7.98
CA PRO A 13 5.41 6.34 -8.24
C PRO A 13 4.64 5.88 -6.98
N ASP A 14 3.31 5.90 -7.08
CA ASP A 14 2.36 5.36 -6.08
C ASP A 14 2.63 5.81 -4.64
N PRO A 15 2.65 7.12 -4.34
CA PRO A 15 2.98 7.61 -3.01
C PRO A 15 1.89 7.26 -2.00
N SER A 16 2.25 6.52 -0.96
CA SER A 16 1.40 6.32 0.21
C SER A 16 1.93 7.09 1.40
N ILE A 17 1.11 8.03 1.90
CA ILE A 17 1.46 8.91 3.02
C ILE A 17 0.88 8.41 4.35
N CYS A 18 1.65 8.50 5.43
CA CYS A 18 1.20 8.24 6.80
C CYS A 18 1.76 9.30 7.76
N ARG A 19 0.97 9.69 8.77
CA ARG A 19 1.39 10.62 9.83
C ARG A 19 1.42 9.91 11.17
N VAL A 20 2.51 10.10 11.92
CA VAL A 20 2.66 9.64 13.31
C VAL A 20 3.11 10.81 14.16
N GLY A 21 2.22 11.30 15.03
CA GLY A 21 2.49 12.52 15.80
C GLY A 21 2.78 13.72 14.88
N SER A 22 3.98 14.28 14.99
CA SER A 22 4.46 15.42 14.18
C SER A 22 5.13 15.02 12.86
N ASP A 23 5.31 13.73 12.65
CA ASP A 23 6.18 13.19 11.61
C ASP A 23 5.33 12.57 10.49
N TYR A 24 5.80 12.75 9.27
CA TYR A 24 5.14 12.30 8.05
C TYR A 24 6.08 11.38 7.29
N TYR A 25 5.51 10.32 6.73
CA TYR A 25 6.23 9.32 5.97
C TYR A 25 5.57 9.10 4.62
N ILE A 26 6.36 8.94 3.57
CA ILE A 26 5.91 8.51 2.24
C ILE A 26 6.66 7.25 1.86
N VAL A 27 5.94 6.28 1.31
CA VAL A 27 6.54 5.12 0.61
C VAL A 27 6.09 5.10 -0.85
N ASN A 28 6.91 4.49 -1.71
CA ASN A 28 6.69 4.42 -3.15
C ASN A 28 6.94 3.00 -3.67
N SER A 29 6.31 2.64 -4.80
CA SER A 29 6.58 1.36 -5.48
C SER A 29 7.99 1.33 -6.06
N THR A 30 8.54 0.13 -6.20
CA THR A 30 9.95 -0.11 -6.59
C THR A 30 10.14 -1.17 -7.66
N PHE A 31 9.06 -1.85 -8.03
CA PHE A 31 9.02 -2.81 -9.11
C PHE A 31 10.17 -3.85 -8.97
N GLU A 32 11.03 -3.99 -9.97
CA GLU A 32 12.17 -4.91 -9.98
C GLU A 32 13.42 -4.45 -9.20
N PHE A 33 13.37 -3.30 -8.52
CA PHE A 33 14.53 -2.73 -7.81
C PHE A 33 14.62 -3.22 -6.37
N PHE A 34 15.86 -3.48 -5.93
CA PHE A 34 16.20 -3.89 -4.57
C PHE A 34 17.27 -2.93 -3.99
N PRO A 35 17.19 -2.51 -2.72
CA PRO A 35 16.12 -2.77 -1.74
C PRO A 35 14.79 -2.13 -2.15
N GLY A 36 13.69 -2.74 -1.72
CA GLY A 36 12.33 -2.37 -2.11
C GLY A 36 11.65 -1.42 -1.14
N VAL A 37 10.74 -0.61 -1.67
CA VAL A 37 9.89 0.35 -0.95
C VAL A 37 10.69 1.37 -0.12
N PRO A 38 11.19 2.47 -0.74
CA PRO A 38 11.88 3.52 0.00
C PRO A 38 10.94 4.19 0.99
N VAL A 39 11.49 4.61 2.12
CA VAL A 39 10.79 5.40 3.14
C VAL A 39 11.36 6.81 3.16
N TYR A 40 10.53 7.78 2.84
CA TYR A 40 10.84 9.20 2.97
C TYR A 40 10.20 9.77 4.24
N HIS A 41 10.94 10.60 4.98
CA HIS A 41 10.47 11.28 6.18
C HIS A 41 10.40 12.80 5.98
N SER A 42 9.41 13.43 6.61
CA SER A 42 9.28 14.88 6.70
C SER A 42 8.63 15.32 8.00
N LYS A 43 8.99 16.53 8.46
CA LYS A 43 8.29 17.23 9.56
C LYS A 43 7.43 18.40 9.08
N ASN A 44 7.50 18.76 7.80
CA ASN A 44 6.87 19.97 7.28
C ASN A 44 6.17 19.78 5.93
N LEU A 45 6.14 18.55 5.39
CA LEU A 45 5.59 18.19 4.08
C LEU A 45 6.29 18.84 2.87
N VAL A 46 7.35 19.62 3.11
CA VAL A 46 8.10 20.35 2.09
C VAL A 46 9.44 19.66 1.82
N ASN A 47 10.20 19.39 2.87
CA ASN A 47 11.51 18.76 2.77
C ASN A 47 11.36 17.29 3.12
N TRP A 48 11.81 16.41 2.23
CA TRP A 48 11.73 14.96 2.38
C TRP A 48 13.13 14.37 2.31
N GLU A 49 13.43 13.47 3.24
CA GLU A 49 14.70 12.75 3.33
C GLU A 49 14.42 11.25 3.22
N LEU A 50 15.20 10.54 2.39
CA LEU A 50 15.18 9.08 2.35
C LEU A 50 15.84 8.53 3.62
N THR A 51 15.08 7.86 4.47
CA THR A 51 15.58 7.36 5.77
C THR A 51 15.76 5.84 5.82
N GLY A 52 15.23 5.11 4.85
CA GLY A 52 15.38 3.65 4.79
C GLY A 52 14.55 2.99 3.69
N TYR A 53 14.41 1.66 3.80
CA TYR A 53 13.63 0.82 2.89
C TYR A 53 12.87 -0.22 3.71
N CYS A 54 11.64 -0.56 3.31
CA CYS A 54 10.87 -1.59 4.03
C CYS A 54 11.35 -3.01 3.74
N LEU A 55 11.91 -3.25 2.55
CA LEU A 55 12.28 -4.58 2.06
C LEU A 55 13.76 -4.63 1.71
N ASP A 56 14.59 -5.02 2.66
CA ASP A 56 16.06 -5.03 2.52
C ASP A 56 16.68 -6.42 2.67
N ARG A 57 15.85 -7.47 2.81
CA ARG A 57 16.29 -8.87 2.83
C ARG A 57 15.65 -9.69 1.72
N ARG A 58 16.42 -10.64 1.19
CA ARG A 58 15.95 -11.59 0.18
C ARG A 58 14.74 -12.42 0.65
N SER A 59 14.66 -12.73 1.95
CA SER A 59 13.50 -13.45 2.51
C SER A 59 12.19 -12.66 2.42
N GLN A 60 12.28 -11.32 2.36
CA GLN A 60 11.13 -10.44 2.21
C GLN A 60 10.77 -10.15 0.76
N LEU A 61 11.78 -10.06 -0.11
CA LEU A 61 11.63 -9.66 -1.51
C LEU A 61 12.45 -10.58 -2.42
N GLU A 62 11.78 -11.59 -2.95
CA GLU A 62 12.31 -12.44 -4.02
C GLU A 62 11.99 -11.81 -5.38
N LEU A 63 13.04 -11.68 -6.20
CA LEU A 63 13.01 -11.04 -7.52
C LEU A 63 13.72 -11.90 -8.58
N GLU A 64 14.10 -13.13 -8.25
CA GLU A 64 14.53 -14.11 -9.23
C GLU A 64 13.47 -14.25 -10.34
N ASP A 65 13.92 -14.18 -11.59
CA ASP A 65 13.09 -14.16 -12.80
C ASP A 65 12.06 -13.00 -12.89
N CYS A 66 12.22 -11.94 -12.09
CA CYS A 66 11.40 -10.74 -12.22
C CYS A 66 11.56 -10.11 -13.60
N ARG A 67 10.43 -10.02 -14.32
CA ARG A 67 10.38 -9.25 -15.58
C ARG A 67 10.54 -7.77 -15.31
N ASN A 68 10.91 -7.01 -16.35
CA ASN A 68 10.90 -5.54 -16.29
C ASN A 68 9.50 -5.04 -15.90
N SER A 69 9.47 -4.05 -15.01
CA SER A 69 8.25 -3.53 -14.39
C SER A 69 7.40 -4.63 -13.72
N GLY A 70 8.04 -5.68 -13.20
CA GLY A 70 7.44 -6.67 -12.30
C GLY A 70 7.66 -6.29 -10.83
N GLY A 71 7.72 -7.27 -9.94
CA GLY A 71 8.12 -7.06 -8.55
C GLY A 71 7.12 -6.23 -7.74
N ILE A 72 7.60 -5.22 -7.02
CA ILE A 72 6.81 -4.45 -6.05
C ILE A 72 5.96 -3.34 -6.68
N TYR A 73 4.65 -3.58 -6.74
CA TYR A 73 3.65 -2.59 -7.16
C TYR A 73 3.26 -1.66 -6.01
N ALA A 74 2.21 -0.85 -6.18
CA ALA A 74 1.80 0.21 -5.24
C ALA A 74 1.78 -0.27 -3.78
N PRO A 75 2.66 0.28 -2.91
CA PRO A 75 2.64 -0.02 -1.50
C PRO A 75 1.70 0.92 -0.76
N THR A 76 1.18 0.46 0.37
CA THR A 76 0.43 1.28 1.32
C THR A 76 1.09 1.23 2.68
N ILE A 77 1.37 2.38 3.29
CA ILE A 77 1.85 2.48 4.68
C ILE A 77 0.74 2.98 5.62
N ARG A 78 0.60 2.31 6.77
CA ARG A 78 -0.31 2.68 7.86
C ARG A 78 0.41 2.57 9.19
N TYR A 79 -0.06 3.35 10.16
CA TYR A 79 0.39 3.26 11.54
C TYR A 79 -0.83 3.05 12.43
N HIS A 80 -0.77 2.03 13.29
CA HIS A 80 -1.84 1.73 14.23
C HIS A 80 -1.23 1.18 15.53
N LYS A 81 -1.60 1.79 16.66
CA LYS A 81 -1.23 1.35 18.02
C LYS A 81 0.26 1.00 18.22
N GLY A 82 1.18 1.87 17.78
CA GLY A 82 2.62 1.65 18.01
C GLY A 82 3.34 0.91 16.88
N MET A 83 2.61 0.42 15.88
CA MET A 83 3.16 -0.43 14.82
C MET A 83 2.92 0.22 13.46
N PHE A 84 3.95 0.21 12.61
CA PHE A 84 3.85 0.47 11.19
C PHE A 84 3.53 -0.82 10.44
N TYR A 85 2.67 -0.70 9.43
CA TYR A 85 2.32 -1.76 8.50
C TYR A 85 2.57 -1.25 7.10
N MET A 86 3.31 -2.01 6.30
CA MET A 86 3.48 -1.79 4.88
C MET A 86 2.87 -2.99 4.16
N ILE A 87 1.90 -2.74 3.28
CA ILE A 87 1.24 -3.75 2.47
C ILE A 87 1.49 -3.44 1.00
N THR A 88 1.79 -4.45 0.19
CA THR A 88 2.05 -4.28 -1.24
C THR A 88 1.81 -5.59 -1.99
N THR A 89 1.99 -5.58 -3.30
CA THR A 89 1.96 -6.76 -4.17
C THR A 89 3.34 -7.01 -4.74
N ASN A 90 3.86 -8.23 -4.59
CA ASN A 90 4.92 -8.74 -5.46
C ASN A 90 4.27 -9.49 -6.62
N VAL A 91 4.20 -8.85 -7.80
CA VAL A 91 3.58 -9.45 -9.01
C VAL A 91 4.45 -10.53 -9.67
N THR A 92 5.69 -10.69 -9.21
CA THR A 92 6.60 -11.77 -9.64
C THR A 92 6.47 -13.02 -8.76
N ASP A 93 6.07 -12.86 -7.49
CA ASP A 93 5.99 -13.95 -6.51
C ASP A 93 4.52 -14.20 -6.07
N LYS A 94 4.26 -14.42 -4.78
CA LYS A 94 2.98 -14.90 -4.24
C LYS A 94 1.87 -13.84 -4.18
N GLY A 95 2.09 -12.62 -4.67
CA GLY A 95 1.09 -11.56 -4.68
C GLY A 95 1.12 -10.67 -3.44
N ASN A 96 -0.01 -10.54 -2.76
CA ASN A 96 -0.21 -9.53 -1.71
C ASN A 96 0.37 -9.98 -0.36
N PHE A 97 1.07 -9.08 0.33
CA PHE A 97 1.60 -9.35 1.66
C PHE A 97 1.73 -8.09 2.52
N VAL A 98 1.78 -8.29 3.84
CA VAL A 98 2.07 -7.26 4.83
C VAL A 98 3.43 -7.53 5.47
N VAL A 99 4.22 -6.49 5.70
CA VAL A 99 5.32 -6.48 6.67
C VAL A 99 5.05 -5.41 7.73
N HIS A 100 5.60 -5.58 8.92
CA HIS A 100 5.38 -4.66 10.03
C HIS A 100 6.65 -4.37 10.84
N THR A 101 6.68 -3.23 11.52
CA THR A 101 7.75 -2.85 12.45
C THR A 101 7.27 -1.83 13.48
N GLU A 102 7.84 -1.85 14.69
CA GLU A 102 7.55 -0.86 15.74
C GLU A 102 8.34 0.45 15.53
N ASP A 103 9.47 0.38 14.82
CA ASP A 103 10.30 1.52 14.46
C ASP A 103 10.59 1.49 12.96
N ILE A 104 10.13 2.53 12.27
CA ILE A 104 10.23 2.64 10.81
C ILE A 104 11.68 2.64 10.27
N ASN A 105 12.67 2.92 11.13
CA ASN A 105 14.10 2.87 10.77
C ASN A 105 14.78 1.56 11.21
N SER A 106 14.03 0.62 11.77
CA SER A 106 14.49 -0.69 12.20
C SER A 106 14.09 -1.78 11.20
N GLU A 107 14.46 -3.03 11.49
CA GLU A 107 14.10 -4.17 10.66
C GLU A 107 12.58 -4.36 10.58
N TRP A 108 12.11 -4.67 9.37
CA TRP A 108 10.72 -5.07 9.13
C TRP A 108 10.57 -6.58 9.25
N SER A 109 9.38 -7.06 9.62
CA SER A 109 9.04 -8.48 9.74
C SER A 109 9.25 -9.26 8.44
N GLU A 110 9.15 -10.60 8.52
CA GLU A 110 8.92 -11.42 7.33
C GLU A 110 7.52 -11.17 6.75
N PRO A 111 7.30 -11.45 5.45
CA PRO A 111 6.01 -11.23 4.80
C PRO A 111 4.88 -12.12 5.36
N ALA A 112 3.80 -11.49 5.78
CA ALA A 112 2.52 -12.12 6.04
C ALA A 112 1.69 -12.14 4.74
N TRP A 113 1.70 -13.27 4.04
CA TRP A 113 1.03 -13.44 2.74
C TRP A 113 -0.49 -13.53 2.86
N ILE A 114 -1.19 -12.95 1.90
CA ILE A 114 -2.65 -12.86 1.87
C ILE A 114 -3.17 -13.68 0.71
N ASP A 115 -4.13 -14.58 0.97
CA ASP A 115 -4.82 -15.37 -0.06
C ASP A 115 -5.87 -14.54 -0.82
N GLN A 116 -5.38 -13.51 -1.52
CA GLN A 116 -6.16 -12.59 -2.32
C GLN A 116 -5.35 -12.18 -3.55
N GLY A 117 -5.91 -12.42 -4.74
CA GLY A 117 -5.35 -11.92 -5.99
C GLY A 117 -5.56 -10.42 -6.20
N GLY A 118 -5.22 -9.93 -7.38
CA GLY A 118 -5.25 -8.51 -7.69
C GLY A 118 -4.04 -7.76 -7.12
N ILE A 119 -4.01 -6.46 -7.38
CA ILE A 119 -2.97 -5.49 -7.00
C ILE A 119 -3.55 -4.33 -6.19
N ASP A 120 -2.66 -3.47 -5.72
CA ASP A 120 -2.91 -2.24 -4.95
C ASP A 120 -3.61 -2.48 -3.61
N PRO A 121 -3.04 -3.34 -2.76
CA PRO A 121 -3.60 -3.59 -1.45
C PRO A 121 -3.42 -2.38 -0.53
N SER A 122 -4.43 -2.14 0.30
CA SER A 122 -4.44 -1.11 1.32
C SER A 122 -5.08 -1.64 2.60
N LEU A 123 -4.56 -1.19 3.74
CA LEU A 123 -5.15 -1.42 5.05
C LEU A 123 -5.92 -0.18 5.52
N PHE A 124 -7.02 -0.44 6.23
CA PHE A 124 -7.81 0.55 6.94
C PHE A 124 -8.08 0.02 8.35
N PHE A 125 -7.69 0.80 9.36
CA PHE A 125 -7.99 0.50 10.76
C PHE A 125 -9.17 1.37 11.19
N ASP A 126 -10.23 0.75 11.68
CA ASP A 126 -11.46 1.44 12.12
C ASP A 126 -11.48 1.64 13.64
N ASP A 127 -12.46 2.40 14.13
CA ASP A 127 -12.64 2.75 15.54
C ASP A 127 -13.02 1.55 16.43
N ASP A 128 -13.40 0.42 15.82
CA ASP A 128 -13.67 -0.84 16.52
C ASP A 128 -12.42 -1.72 16.65
N ASP A 129 -11.25 -1.15 16.36
CA ASP A 129 -9.93 -1.80 16.38
C ASP A 129 -9.77 -2.94 15.37
N LYS A 130 -10.71 -3.09 14.42
CA LYS A 130 -10.57 -4.04 13.33
C LYS A 130 -9.73 -3.46 12.20
N CYS A 131 -9.08 -4.37 11.49
CA CYS A 131 -8.35 -4.05 10.27
C CYS A 131 -9.11 -4.60 9.07
N TYR A 132 -9.32 -3.72 8.09
CA TYR A 132 -9.94 -4.04 6.82
C TYR A 132 -8.91 -3.90 5.71
N TYR A 133 -8.92 -4.87 4.82
CA TYR A 133 -8.17 -4.87 3.58
C TYR A 133 -9.05 -4.36 2.45
N CYS A 134 -8.48 -3.64 1.48
CA CYS A 134 -9.05 -3.48 0.16
C CYS A 134 -7.99 -3.57 -0.95
N SER A 135 -8.36 -4.09 -2.11
CA SER A 135 -7.53 -4.11 -3.33
C SER A 135 -8.39 -4.24 -4.57
N THR A 136 -7.77 -4.20 -5.75
CA THR A 136 -8.43 -4.73 -6.96
C THR A 136 -8.74 -6.23 -6.78
N GLY A 137 -9.81 -6.70 -7.41
CA GLY A 137 -10.20 -8.10 -7.36
C GLY A 137 -11.37 -8.43 -8.28
N ILE A 138 -11.76 -9.71 -8.28
CA ILE A 138 -12.90 -10.22 -9.04
C ILE A 138 -13.77 -11.06 -8.10
N ILE A 139 -15.07 -10.75 -8.03
CA ILE A 139 -16.08 -11.54 -7.31
C ILE A 139 -17.19 -11.87 -8.31
N ASP A 140 -17.53 -13.15 -8.45
CA ASP A 140 -18.58 -13.64 -9.35
C ASP A 140 -18.47 -13.13 -10.80
N GLY A 141 -17.22 -12.97 -11.28
CA GLY A 141 -16.91 -12.48 -12.63
C GLY A 141 -16.93 -10.96 -12.78
N VAL A 142 -17.25 -10.20 -11.72
CA VAL A 142 -17.25 -8.74 -11.72
C VAL A 142 -15.92 -8.22 -11.17
N ARG A 143 -15.20 -7.42 -11.96
CA ARG A 143 -13.96 -6.76 -11.55
C ARG A 143 -14.26 -5.46 -10.82
N GLY A 144 -13.56 -5.19 -9.73
CA GLY A 144 -13.63 -3.91 -9.03
C GLY A 144 -12.79 -3.92 -7.76
N ILE A 145 -13.21 -3.15 -6.75
CA ILE A 145 -12.56 -3.08 -5.46
C ILE A 145 -13.18 -4.10 -4.52
N VAL A 146 -12.37 -5.01 -4.00
CA VAL A 146 -12.75 -6.04 -3.04
C VAL A 146 -12.25 -5.66 -1.65
N ALA A 147 -13.08 -5.85 -0.63
CA ALA A 147 -12.71 -5.62 0.77
C ALA A 147 -13.16 -6.75 1.70
N PHE A 148 -12.43 -6.92 2.80
CA PHE A 148 -12.71 -7.89 3.87
C PHE A 148 -11.96 -7.52 5.16
N GLU A 149 -12.39 -8.08 6.29
CA GLU A 149 -11.66 -8.02 7.56
C GLU A 149 -10.43 -8.94 7.50
N ILE A 150 -9.28 -8.49 8.02
CA ILE A 150 -8.00 -9.19 7.97
C ILE A 150 -7.27 -9.12 9.33
N ASN A 151 -6.47 -10.12 9.65
CA ASN A 151 -5.40 -9.99 10.62
C ASN A 151 -4.11 -9.51 9.92
N PRO A 152 -3.68 -8.26 10.09
CA PRO A 152 -2.55 -7.70 9.35
C PRO A 152 -1.18 -8.27 9.78
N LEU A 153 -1.10 -8.96 10.92
CA LEU A 153 0.13 -9.62 11.37
C LEU A 153 0.33 -11.00 10.73
N THR A 154 -0.75 -11.64 10.28
CA THR A 154 -0.70 -13.02 9.78
C THR A 154 -1.19 -13.17 8.35
N GLY A 155 -1.83 -12.14 7.78
CA GLY A 155 -2.44 -12.18 6.45
C GLY A 155 -3.76 -12.96 6.40
N VAL A 156 -4.23 -13.49 7.54
CA VAL A 156 -5.45 -14.31 7.62
C VAL A 156 -6.69 -13.46 7.37
N ILE A 157 -7.51 -13.90 6.42
CA ILE A 157 -8.82 -13.32 6.10
C ILE A 157 -9.83 -13.73 7.18
N LEU A 158 -10.52 -12.77 7.76
CA LEU A 158 -11.42 -12.95 8.91
C LEU A 158 -12.91 -12.82 8.56
N SER A 159 -13.24 -12.39 7.35
CA SER A 159 -14.62 -12.25 6.88
C SER A 159 -14.79 -12.70 5.43
N GLU A 160 -16.03 -12.75 4.97
CA GLU A 160 -16.34 -12.87 3.54
C GLU A 160 -15.77 -11.69 2.75
N LYS A 161 -15.33 -11.97 1.52
CA LYS A 161 -14.87 -10.97 0.54
C LYS A 161 -16.06 -10.29 -0.09
N LYS A 162 -16.04 -8.96 -0.17
CA LYS A 162 -17.13 -8.15 -0.75
C LYS A 162 -16.62 -7.22 -1.83
N LEU A 163 -17.32 -7.17 -2.96
CA LEU A 163 -17.15 -6.11 -3.95
C LEU A 163 -17.78 -4.83 -3.39
N ILE A 164 -16.98 -3.78 -3.19
CA ILE A 164 -17.44 -2.52 -2.57
C ILE A 164 -17.52 -1.36 -3.57
N SER A 165 -16.93 -1.50 -4.75
CA SER A 165 -17.04 -0.51 -5.84
C SER A 165 -16.64 -1.16 -7.18
N GLU A 166 -17.34 -0.77 -8.24
CA GLU A 166 -16.99 -1.10 -9.63
C GLU A 166 -16.28 0.07 -10.34
N GLY A 167 -16.01 1.17 -9.60
CA GLY A 167 -15.48 2.40 -10.16
C GLY A 167 -16.54 3.50 -10.34
N CYS A 168 -16.16 4.60 -10.98
CA CYS A 168 -17.03 5.74 -11.30
C CYS A 168 -17.30 5.87 -12.81
N GLY A 169 -17.02 4.82 -13.57
CA GLY A 169 -17.21 4.76 -15.02
C GLY A 169 -15.92 4.95 -15.83
N GLY A 170 -14.78 5.14 -15.16
CA GLY A 170 -13.46 5.08 -15.78
C GLY A 170 -13.02 3.63 -16.08
N GLN A 171 -11.86 3.49 -16.74
CA GLN A 171 -11.23 2.18 -16.92
C GLN A 171 -10.38 1.82 -15.70
N CYS A 172 -10.25 0.53 -15.41
CA CYS A 172 -9.31 -0.01 -14.42
C CYS A 172 -9.38 0.67 -13.03
N PRO A 173 -10.51 0.58 -12.31
CA PRO A 173 -10.57 1.02 -10.91
C PRO A 173 -9.54 0.28 -10.06
N GLU A 174 -8.61 1.03 -9.46
CA GLU A 174 -7.45 0.52 -8.71
C GLU A 174 -7.02 1.50 -7.60
N GLY A 175 -5.86 1.31 -6.99
CA GLY A 175 -5.36 2.18 -5.91
C GLY A 175 -6.33 2.47 -4.75
N PRO A 176 -7.11 1.49 -4.22
CA PRO A 176 -8.15 1.80 -3.24
C PRO A 176 -7.57 2.19 -1.88
N HIS A 177 -8.07 3.28 -1.31
CA HIS A 177 -7.80 3.67 0.07
C HIS A 177 -9.09 4.09 0.78
N ILE A 178 -9.35 3.48 1.93
CA ILE A 178 -10.50 3.81 2.77
C ILE A 178 -10.06 4.77 3.87
N TYR A 179 -10.83 5.85 4.04
CA TYR A 179 -10.67 6.82 5.13
C TYR A 179 -11.99 7.00 5.85
N LYS A 180 -11.95 7.22 7.16
CA LYS A 180 -13.13 7.58 7.95
C LYS A 180 -13.01 9.02 8.43
N LYS A 181 -14.03 9.84 8.15
CA LYS A 181 -14.06 11.24 8.56
C LYS A 181 -15.51 11.71 8.71
N ASP A 182 -15.80 12.44 9.78
CA ASP A 182 -17.11 13.06 10.03
C ASP A 182 -18.31 12.09 9.94
N GLY A 183 -18.13 10.85 10.39
CA GLY A 183 -19.16 9.80 10.35
C GLY A 183 -19.32 9.09 9.00
N TRP A 184 -18.49 9.40 8.02
CA TRP A 184 -18.51 8.80 6.68
C TRP A 184 -17.26 7.97 6.39
N TYR A 185 -17.44 6.95 5.54
CA TYR A 185 -16.35 6.22 4.90
C TYR A 185 -16.15 6.76 3.48
N TYR A 186 -14.93 7.18 3.19
CA TYR A 186 -14.49 7.66 1.90
C TYR A 186 -13.62 6.58 1.26
N LEU A 187 -14.06 6.04 0.13
CA LEU A 187 -13.25 5.21 -0.73
C LEU A 187 -12.62 6.11 -1.81
N MET A 188 -11.31 6.32 -1.72
CA MET A 188 -10.51 6.91 -2.78
C MET A 188 -10.01 5.77 -3.69
N ILE A 189 -10.08 5.96 -4.99
CA ILE A 189 -9.56 5.04 -6.01
C ILE A 189 -8.87 5.84 -7.11
N ALA A 190 -8.05 5.17 -7.89
CA ALA A 190 -7.57 5.64 -9.17
C ALA A 190 -8.36 4.98 -10.32
N GLU A 191 -8.53 5.68 -11.43
CA GLU A 191 -9.15 5.17 -12.66
C GLU A 191 -8.41 5.76 -13.88
N GLY A 192 -8.64 5.21 -15.08
CA GLY A 192 -8.08 5.71 -16.33
C GLY A 192 -6.71 5.13 -16.72
N GLY A 193 -6.08 4.35 -15.82
CA GLY A 193 -4.75 3.77 -16.00
C GLY A 193 -3.63 4.80 -15.81
N THR A 194 -2.43 4.35 -15.47
CA THR A 194 -1.28 5.21 -15.03
C THR A 194 -0.62 6.06 -16.13
N GLU A 195 -1.33 6.31 -17.24
CA GLU A 195 -0.85 7.13 -18.36
C GLU A 195 -1.59 8.47 -18.44
N TYR A 196 -1.72 9.06 -19.64
CA TYR A 196 -2.42 10.32 -19.91
C TYR A 196 -3.95 10.17 -19.82
N ALA A 197 -4.47 9.71 -18.68
CA ALA A 197 -5.90 9.70 -18.33
C ALA A 197 -6.14 9.32 -16.84
N HIS A 198 -5.08 9.23 -16.03
CA HIS A 198 -5.13 8.88 -14.60
C HIS A 198 -5.75 9.98 -13.72
#